data_AF-A0A7S3Y5Q9-F1
#
_entry.id   AF-A0A7S3Y5Q9-F1
#
_cell.length_a   1.000
_cell.length_b   1.000
_cell.length_c   1.000
_cell.angle_alpha   90.00
_cell.angle_beta   90.00
_cell.angle_gamma   90.00
#
_symmetry.space_group_name_H-M   'P 1'
#
loop_
_entity.id
_entity.type
_entity.pdbx_description
1 polymer ?
#
loop_
_entity_poly.entity_id
_entity_poly.type
_entity_poly.pdbx_seq_one_letter_code
_entity_poly.pdbx_strand_id
1 'polypeptide(L)'
;MRNFLYVEDVARAFETVLRRAEVGKVYNIGGSNELTVMQVTDRLLEVMGKTAEKDRLVTFVPDRAFNDLRYTVRADRLHELGWEEKMPFDEGLRRTVEWYTAHSGRYGNIAAALEAHPLAGSDALESGKGDKW
;
A
#
# COMPACT_ATOMS: atom_id res chain seq x y z
N MET A 1 7.26 4.70 -6.40
CA MET A 1 7.74 4.43 -5.03
C MET A 1 6.70 4.88 -4.02
N ARG A 2 6.56 4.12 -2.96
CA ARG A 2 5.66 4.40 -1.85
C ARG A 2 6.40 4.15 -0.55
N ASN A 3 5.97 4.82 0.49
CA ASN A 3 6.40 4.56 1.86
C ASN A 3 5.50 3.48 2.45
N PHE A 4 6.08 2.36 2.88
CA PHE A 4 5.33 1.25 3.49
C PHE A 4 5.56 1.23 5.00
N LEU A 5 4.47 1.20 5.74
CA LEU A 5 4.50 1.16 7.19
C LEU A 5 3.53 0.08 7.68
N TYR A 6 3.94 -0.69 8.68
CA TYR A 6 3.06 -1.70 9.26
C TYR A 6 1.96 -1.03 10.08
N VAL A 7 0.72 -1.55 9.98
CA VAL A 7 -0.47 -0.89 10.56
C VAL A 7 -0.37 -0.65 12.07
N GLU A 8 0.35 -1.51 12.79
CA GLU A 8 0.55 -1.36 14.23
C GLU A 8 1.47 -0.16 14.57
N ASP A 9 2.44 0.17 13.70
CA ASP A 9 3.26 1.36 13.85
C ASP A 9 2.46 2.64 13.61
N VAL A 10 1.51 2.61 12.66
CA VAL A 10 0.55 3.70 12.43
C VAL A 10 -0.34 3.89 13.66
N ALA A 11 -0.84 2.80 14.27
CA ALA A 11 -1.64 2.88 15.49
C ALA A 11 -0.85 3.49 16.65
N ARG A 12 0.43 3.09 16.84
CA ARG A 12 1.35 3.72 17.79
C ARG A 12 1.58 5.20 17.49
N ALA A 13 1.66 5.59 16.22
CA ALA A 13 1.83 6.99 15.83
C ALA A 13 0.62 7.82 16.28
N PHE A 14 -0.60 7.33 16.04
CA PHE A 14 -1.82 7.98 16.52
C PHE A 14 -1.84 8.09 18.04
N GLU A 15 -1.42 7.06 18.77
CA GLU A 15 -1.31 7.12 20.22
C GLU A 15 -0.30 8.20 20.66
N THR A 16 0.88 8.27 20.04
CA THR A 16 1.89 9.29 20.35
C THR A 16 1.34 10.69 20.11
N VAL A 17 0.70 10.92 18.97
CA VAL A 17 0.08 12.22 18.64
C VAL A 17 -0.99 12.55 19.68
N LEU A 18 -1.89 11.63 19.99
CA LEU A 18 -2.96 11.84 20.97
C LEU A 18 -2.42 12.26 22.35
N ARG A 19 -1.30 11.69 22.78
CA ARG A 19 -0.75 11.90 24.13
C ARG A 19 0.23 13.06 24.23
N ARG A 20 0.92 13.42 23.16
CA ARG A 20 2.12 14.29 23.21
C ARG A 20 2.13 15.45 22.23
N ALA A 21 1.28 15.44 21.21
CA ALA A 21 1.30 16.47 20.18
C ALA A 21 0.70 17.81 20.65
N GLU A 22 1.18 18.90 20.07
CA GLU A 22 0.58 20.22 20.22
C GLU A 22 -0.67 20.35 19.31
N VAL A 23 -1.77 20.84 19.87
CA VAL A 23 -3.01 21.06 19.12
C VAL A 23 -2.80 22.09 18.00
N GLY A 24 -3.38 21.83 16.83
CA GLY A 24 -3.28 22.72 15.67
C GLY A 24 -2.00 22.54 14.83
N LYS A 25 -1.13 21.58 15.18
CA LYS A 25 0.01 21.19 14.35
C LYS A 25 -0.30 19.96 13.50
N VAL A 26 0.43 19.85 12.40
CA VAL A 26 0.42 18.68 11.51
C VAL A 26 1.64 17.81 11.79
N TYR A 27 1.40 16.51 11.92
CA TYR A 27 2.41 15.48 12.12
C TYR A 27 2.25 14.43 11.02
N ASN A 28 3.27 14.32 10.17
CA ASN A 28 3.32 13.27 9.16
C ASN A 28 3.69 11.94 9.82
N ILE A 29 3.06 10.86 9.34
CA ILE A 29 3.38 9.49 9.74
C ILE A 29 3.98 8.80 8.52
N GLY A 30 5.23 8.39 8.61
CA GLY A 30 5.95 7.69 7.55
C GLY A 30 7.24 7.11 8.12
N GLY A 31 7.73 6.05 7.49
CA GLY A 31 8.96 5.39 7.92
C GLY A 31 10.08 5.50 6.89
N SER A 32 11.09 4.65 7.04
CA SER A 32 12.27 4.57 6.18
C SER A 32 12.10 3.65 4.95
N ASN A 33 11.03 2.84 4.92
CA ASN A 33 10.80 1.84 3.88
C ASN A 33 10.18 2.45 2.61
N GLU A 34 11.00 3.06 1.76
CA GLU A 34 10.60 3.47 0.42
C GLU A 34 10.85 2.38 -0.62
N LEU A 35 9.79 1.78 -1.14
CA LEU A 35 9.86 0.66 -2.07
C LEU A 35 9.07 0.94 -3.35
N THR A 36 9.51 0.36 -4.46
CA THR A 36 8.69 0.22 -5.68
C THR A 36 7.68 -0.91 -5.48
N VAL A 37 6.58 -0.88 -6.25
CA VAL A 37 5.62 -1.99 -6.25
C VAL A 37 6.28 -3.29 -6.69
N MET A 38 7.28 -3.23 -7.58
CA MET A 38 8.05 -4.40 -8.01
C MET A 38 8.88 -5.00 -6.87
N GLN A 39 9.56 -4.17 -6.07
CA GLN A 39 10.29 -4.65 -4.89
C GLN A 39 9.37 -5.32 -3.87
N VAL A 40 8.16 -4.79 -3.67
CA VAL A 40 7.16 -5.42 -2.79
C VAL A 40 6.66 -6.74 -3.38
N THR A 41 6.42 -6.78 -4.70
CA THR A 41 6.00 -8.00 -5.41
C THR A 41 7.05 -9.10 -5.28
N ASP A 42 8.32 -8.78 -5.46
CA ASP A 42 9.43 -9.74 -5.34
C ASP A 42 9.53 -10.31 -3.94
N ARG A 43 9.48 -9.47 -2.90
CA ARG A 43 9.49 -9.90 -1.49
C ARG A 43 8.25 -10.73 -1.14
N LEU A 44 7.09 -10.40 -1.71
CA LEU A 44 5.87 -11.18 -1.51
C LEU A 44 6.01 -12.59 -2.11
N LEU A 45 6.52 -12.70 -3.34
CA LEU A 45 6.78 -13.99 -3.98
C LEU A 45 7.78 -14.82 -3.19
N GLU A 46 8.82 -14.19 -2.63
CA GLU A 46 9.79 -14.86 -1.76
C GLU A 46 9.14 -15.42 -0.50
N VAL A 47 8.38 -14.59 0.24
CA VAL A 47 7.65 -15.01 1.45
C VAL A 47 6.69 -16.17 1.17
N MET A 48 6.07 -16.19 -0.02
CA MET A 48 5.14 -17.23 -0.43
C MET A 48 5.83 -18.48 -1.04
N GLY A 49 7.15 -18.47 -1.22
CA GLY A 49 7.88 -19.57 -1.87
C GLY A 49 7.56 -19.71 -3.37
N LYS A 50 7.26 -18.60 -4.05
CA LYS A 50 6.75 -18.53 -5.43
C LYS A 50 7.67 -17.81 -6.42
N THR A 51 8.90 -17.50 -6.02
CA THR A 51 9.87 -16.78 -6.87
C THR A 51 10.09 -17.42 -8.24
N ALA A 52 10.17 -18.75 -8.32
CA ALA A 52 10.36 -19.48 -9.58
C ALA A 52 9.17 -19.37 -10.55
N GLU A 53 8.00 -18.96 -10.06
CA GLU A 53 6.76 -18.84 -10.83
C GLU A 53 6.46 -17.39 -11.23
N LYS A 54 7.41 -16.46 -11.00
CA LYS A 54 7.22 -15.01 -11.21
C LYS A 54 6.64 -14.67 -12.59
N ASP A 55 7.20 -15.22 -13.65
CA ASP A 55 6.77 -14.93 -15.03
C ASP A 55 5.33 -15.38 -15.31
N ARG A 56 4.83 -16.34 -14.54
CA ARG A 56 3.43 -16.81 -14.62
C ARG A 56 2.50 -16.00 -13.73
N LEU A 57 2.98 -15.57 -12.56
CA LEU A 57 2.15 -14.94 -11.52
C LEU A 57 2.09 -13.41 -11.61
N VAL A 58 3.05 -12.78 -12.30
CA VAL A 58 3.12 -11.32 -12.45
C VAL A 58 2.76 -10.94 -13.87
N THR A 59 1.73 -10.10 -14.01
CA THR A 59 1.32 -9.54 -15.30
C THR A 59 1.50 -8.03 -15.29
N PHE A 60 2.22 -7.50 -16.28
CA PHE A 60 2.32 -6.06 -16.50
C PHE A 60 1.08 -5.57 -17.23
N VAL A 61 0.46 -4.53 -16.69
CA VAL A 61 -0.73 -3.89 -17.26
C VAL A 61 -0.42 -2.43 -17.58
N PRO A 62 -1.19 -1.77 -18.46
CA PRO A 62 -1.01 -0.34 -18.72
C PRO A 62 -1.06 0.48 -17.42
N ASP A 63 -0.26 1.54 -17.35
CA ASP A 63 -0.23 2.40 -16.18
C ASP A 63 -1.54 3.20 -16.04
N ARG A 64 -1.86 3.59 -14.81
CA ARG A 64 -3.02 4.43 -14.54
C ARG A 64 -2.76 5.86 -15.02
N ALA A 65 -3.78 6.48 -15.59
CA ALA A 65 -3.73 7.92 -15.83
C ALA A 65 -3.44 8.64 -14.50
N PHE A 66 -2.46 9.54 -14.51
CA PHE A 66 -2.02 10.32 -13.33
C PHE A 66 -1.47 9.48 -12.15
N ASN A 67 -0.80 8.36 -12.43
CA ASN A 67 -0.12 7.61 -11.39
C ASN A 67 1.13 8.36 -10.87
N ASP A 68 1.06 8.89 -9.65
CA ASP A 68 2.20 9.60 -9.06
C ASP A 68 3.41 8.68 -8.88
N LEU A 69 4.57 9.14 -9.35
CA LEU A 69 5.80 8.34 -9.34
C LEU A 69 6.32 8.04 -7.94
N ARG A 70 6.23 8.97 -6.99
CA ARG A 70 6.84 8.82 -5.65
C ARG A 70 6.09 9.64 -4.60
N TYR A 71 5.85 9.01 -3.45
CA TYR A 71 5.45 9.71 -2.22
C TYR A 71 6.55 9.52 -1.18
N THR A 72 7.25 10.61 -0.89
CA THR A 72 8.22 10.65 0.21
C THR A 72 7.60 11.39 1.37
N VAL A 73 7.67 10.78 2.55
CA VAL A 73 7.09 11.33 3.77
C VAL A 73 8.21 11.58 4.75
N ARG A 74 8.31 12.82 5.21
CA ARG A 74 9.25 13.22 6.26
C ARG A 74 8.51 13.36 7.57
N ALA A 75 8.92 12.58 8.58
CA ALA A 75 8.24 12.45 9.87
C ALA A 75 9.01 13.04 11.07
N ASP A 76 9.99 13.94 10.82
CA ASP A 76 10.88 14.52 11.84
C ASP A 76 10.13 14.98 13.11
N ARG A 77 9.02 15.71 12.94
CA ARG A 77 8.21 16.22 14.07
C ARG A 77 7.60 15.12 14.93
N LEU A 78 7.28 13.98 14.34
CA LEU A 78 6.74 12.85 15.07
C LEU A 78 7.86 12.08 15.79
N HIS A 79 9.05 12.00 15.20
CA HIS A 79 10.25 11.48 15.86
C HIS A 79 10.65 12.32 17.08
N GLU A 80 10.53 13.64 17.01
CA GLU A 80 10.73 14.55 18.14
C GLU A 80 9.78 14.27 19.32
N LEU A 81 8.61 13.66 19.07
CA LEU A 81 7.68 13.20 20.13
C LEU A 81 8.04 11.81 20.69
N GLY A 82 9.11 11.19 20.18
CA GLY A 82 9.62 9.87 20.59
C GLY A 82 8.89 8.69 19.95
N TRP A 83 8.22 8.89 18.81
CA TRP A 83 7.72 7.78 18.00
C TRP A 83 8.77 7.38 16.96
N GLU A 84 8.91 6.07 16.77
CA GLU A 84 9.71 5.46 15.70
C GLU A 84 8.99 4.18 15.25
N GLU A 85 9.12 3.81 13.98
CA GLU A 85 8.65 2.51 13.52
C GLU A 85 9.39 1.36 14.24
N LYS A 86 8.66 0.30 14.58
CA LYS A 86 9.23 -0.87 15.25
C LYS A 86 9.19 -2.12 14.40
N MET A 87 8.35 -2.17 13.37
CA MET A 87 8.21 -3.34 12.52
C MET A 87 9.14 -3.25 11.30
N PRO A 88 10.14 -4.14 11.18
CA PRO A 88 10.89 -4.27 9.94
C PRO A 88 9.95 -4.70 8.80
N PHE A 89 10.19 -4.17 7.59
CA PHE A 89 9.29 -4.41 6.45
C PHE A 89 9.08 -5.91 6.16
N ASP A 90 10.16 -6.69 6.08
CA ASP A 90 10.08 -8.11 5.70
C ASP A 90 9.33 -8.95 6.74
N GLU A 91 9.53 -8.67 8.03
CA GLU A 91 8.80 -9.32 9.11
C GLU A 91 7.31 -8.91 9.12
N GLY A 92 7.02 -7.63 8.88
CA GLY A 92 5.64 -7.13 8.73
C GLY A 92 4.93 -7.76 7.53
N LEU A 93 5.62 -7.92 6.40
CA LEU A 93 5.08 -8.58 5.21
C LEU A 93 4.78 -10.06 5.48
N ARG A 94 5.70 -10.79 6.12
CA ARG A 94 5.50 -12.19 6.52
C ARG A 94 4.25 -12.35 7.39
N ARG A 95 4.12 -11.54 8.46
CA ARG A 95 2.93 -11.55 9.33
C ARG A 95 1.65 -11.22 8.57
N THR A 96 1.73 -10.30 7.62
CA THR A 96 0.59 -9.92 6.78
C THR A 96 0.14 -11.12 5.93
N VAL A 97 1.07 -11.80 5.24
CA VAL A 97 0.77 -12.99 4.43
C VAL A 97 0.17 -14.11 5.29
N GLU A 98 0.74 -14.38 6.46
CA GLU A 98 0.22 -15.37 7.41
C GLU A 98 -1.20 -15.04 7.84
N TRP A 99 -1.47 -13.77 8.18
CA TRP A 99 -2.79 -13.33 8.58
C TRP A 99 -3.81 -13.51 7.46
N TYR A 100 -3.50 -13.10 6.23
CA TYR A 100 -4.41 -13.26 5.08
C TYR A 100 -4.65 -14.73 4.74
N THR A 101 -3.63 -15.58 4.86
CA THR A 101 -3.76 -17.03 4.62
C THR A 101 -4.69 -17.67 5.65
N ALA A 102 -4.51 -17.34 6.93
CA ALA A 102 -5.33 -17.87 8.03
C ALA A 102 -6.77 -17.35 8.03
N HIS A 103 -7.02 -16.17 7.46
CA HIS A 103 -8.32 -15.50 7.49
C HIS A 103 -8.94 -15.28 6.10
N SER A 104 -8.51 -16.04 5.10
CA SER A 104 -8.96 -15.91 3.71
C SER A 104 -10.49 -15.98 3.55
N GLY A 105 -11.17 -16.80 4.35
CA GLY A 105 -12.64 -16.93 4.35
C GLY A 105 -13.42 -15.71 4.84
N ARG A 106 -12.75 -14.65 5.35
CA ARG A 106 -13.41 -13.38 5.70
C ARG A 106 -13.82 -12.56 4.49
N TYR A 107 -13.17 -12.80 3.35
CA TYR A 107 -13.45 -12.11 2.11
C TYR A 107 -14.32 -13.03 1.23
N GLY A 108 -15.34 -12.46 0.59
CA GLY A 108 -16.14 -13.17 -0.40
C GLY A 108 -15.35 -13.40 -1.69
N ASN A 109 -16.05 -13.48 -2.83
CA ASN A 109 -15.36 -13.49 -4.12
C ASN A 109 -14.66 -12.14 -4.37
N ILE A 110 -13.33 -12.15 -4.36
CA ILE A 110 -12.48 -10.97 -4.62
C ILE A 110 -11.86 -10.96 -6.02
N ALA A 111 -12.32 -11.81 -6.95
CA ALA A 111 -11.75 -11.90 -8.30
C ALA A 111 -11.74 -10.55 -9.04
N ALA A 112 -12.75 -9.70 -8.81
CA ALA A 112 -12.81 -8.35 -9.37
C ALA A 112 -11.63 -7.45 -8.93
N ALA A 113 -10.98 -7.74 -7.80
CA ALA A 113 -9.80 -7.00 -7.36
C ALA A 113 -8.55 -7.26 -8.23
N LEU A 114 -8.59 -8.31 -9.06
CA LEU A 114 -7.53 -8.62 -10.03
C LEU A 114 -7.72 -7.89 -11.36
N GLU A 115 -8.87 -7.24 -11.57
CA GLU A 115 -9.10 -6.43 -12.75
C GLU A 115 -8.23 -5.17 -12.69
N ALA A 116 -7.46 -4.94 -13.76
CA ALA A 116 -6.65 -3.74 -13.88
C ALA A 116 -7.55 -2.50 -13.90
N HIS A 117 -7.01 -1.38 -13.41
CA HIS A 117 -7.77 -0.14 -13.33
C HIS A 117 -8.34 0.26 -14.69
N PRO A 118 -9.60 0.73 -14.78
CA PRO A 118 -10.22 1.09 -16.05
C PRO A 118 -9.37 2.12 -16.80
N LEU A 119 -9.18 1.91 -18.09
CA LEU A 119 -8.60 2.90 -18.98
C LEU A 119 -9.68 3.93 -19.28
N ALA A 120 -9.37 5.21 -19.07
CA ALA A 120 -10.21 6.28 -19.57
C ALA A 120 -10.31 6.14 -21.10
N GLY A 121 -11.46 5.66 -21.59
CA GLY A 121 -11.74 5.48 -23.01
C GLY A 121 -12.03 4.06 -23.49
N SER A 122 -11.98 3.01 -22.65
CA SER A 122 -12.32 1.65 -23.12
C SER A 122 -13.82 1.34 -23.13
N ASP A 123 -14.63 1.94 -22.25
CA ASP A 123 -16.09 1.72 -22.19
C ASP A 123 -16.94 2.98 -22.44
N ALA A 124 -16.31 4.15 -22.61
CA ALA A 124 -17.02 5.43 -22.78
C ALA A 124 -17.50 5.69 -24.22
N LEU A 125 -17.22 4.80 -25.17
CA LEU A 125 -17.62 4.95 -26.58
C LEU A 125 -18.80 4.06 -27.00
N GLU A 126 -19.20 3.08 -26.19
CA GLU A 126 -20.31 2.18 -26.57
C GLU A 126 -21.61 2.37 -25.78
N SER A 127 -21.64 3.25 -24.78
CA SER A 127 -22.90 3.56 -24.08
C SER A 127 -23.01 5.05 -23.72
N GLY A 128 -23.78 5.80 -24.51
CA GLY A 128 -24.26 7.12 -24.07
C GLY A 128 -24.36 8.17 -25.17
N LYS A 129 -25.45 8.13 -25.94
CA LYS A 129 -26.11 9.39 -26.31
C LYS A 129 -26.58 10.05 -25.01
N GLY A 130 -26.11 11.25 -24.68
CA GLY A 130 -26.71 12.04 -23.60
C GLY A 130 -25.77 13.00 -22.90
N ASP A 131 -25.87 14.26 -23.31
CA ASP A 131 -25.68 15.52 -22.59
C ASP A 131 -24.39 15.85 -21.82
N LYS A 132 -23.79 16.92 -22.35
CA LYS A 132 -22.93 17.97 -21.79
C LYS A 132 -22.87 18.09 -20.26
N TRP A 133 -21.66 18.35 -19.77
CA TRP A 133 -21.32 19.53 -18.96
C TRP A 133 -20.04 20.16 -19.51
#